data_AF-A0A1F7Z0G6-F1
#
_entry.id   AF-A0A1F7Z0G6-F1
#
_cell.length_a   1.000
_cell.length_b   1.000
_cell.length_c   1.000
_cell.angle_alpha   90.00
_cell.angle_beta   90.00
_cell.angle_gamma   90.00
#
_symmetry.space_group_name_H-M   'P 1'
#
loop_
_entity.id
_entity.type
_entity.pdbx_description
1 polymer ?
#
loop_
_entity_poly.entity_id
_entity_poly.type
_entity_poly.pdbx_seq_one_letter_code
_entity_poly.pdbx_strand_id
1 'polypeptide(L)'
;MKWVTTNIRFPEDMYMELKMEAAQKRSSMADVIRKKVATKKLVKKRKNVNKLLKEMDEIAKEISRQNPGVSLSEKLIEMRYEQ
;
A
#
# COMPACT_ATOMS: atom_id res chain seq x y z
N MET A 1 -6.31 -5.90 14.04
CA MET A 1 -5.70 -7.18 13.56
C MET A 1 -4.80 -7.69 14.67
N LYS A 2 -4.97 -8.95 15.11
CA LYS A 2 -4.06 -9.59 16.06
C LYS A 2 -2.91 -10.20 15.26
N TRP A 3 -1.71 -9.64 15.36
CA TRP A 3 -0.50 -10.17 14.72
C TRP A 3 0.17 -11.14 15.69
N VAL A 4 0.48 -12.35 15.23
CA VAL A 4 1.26 -13.32 16.01
C VAL A 4 2.68 -13.33 15.45
N THR A 5 3.66 -13.04 16.30
CA THR A 5 5.08 -13.17 15.96
C THR A 5 5.57 -14.54 16.43
N THR A 6 6.37 -15.20 15.61
CA THR A 6 6.96 -16.50 15.93
C THR A 6 8.45 -16.42 15.62
N ASN A 7 9.28 -16.80 16.59
CA ASN A 7 10.72 -16.89 16.39
C ASN A 7 11.04 -18.27 15.79
N ILE A 8 11.56 -18.28 14.55
CA ILE A 8 11.88 -19.49 13.81
C ILE A 8 13.40 -19.52 13.61
N ARG A 9 14.04 -20.60 14.06
CA ARG A 9 15.49 -20.80 13.87
C ARG A 9 15.71 -21.64 12.61
N PHE A 10 16.54 -21.12 11.70
CA PHE A 10 16.95 -21.82 10.50
C PHE A 10 18.42 -22.26 10.61
N PRO A 11 18.76 -23.44 10.08
CA PRO A 11 20.13 -23.76 9.66
C PRO A 11 20.73 -22.64 8.79
N GLU A 12 22.06 -22.49 8.87
CA GLU A 12 22.78 -21.34 8.32
C GLU A 12 22.68 -21.24 6.79
N ASP A 13 22.77 -22.37 6.11
CA ASP A 13 22.59 -22.52 4.67
C ASP A 13 21.22 -22.00 4.21
N MET A 14 20.14 -22.50 4.81
CA MET A 14 18.78 -22.06 4.51
C MET A 14 18.56 -20.58 4.83
N TYR A 15 19.17 -20.09 5.91
CA TYR A 15 19.10 -18.68 6.26
C TYR A 15 19.79 -17.80 5.21
N MET A 16 20.93 -18.23 4.69
CA MET A 16 21.65 -17.51 3.63
C MET A 16 20.84 -17.49 2.33
N GLU A 17 20.25 -18.61 1.94
CA GLU A 17 19.36 -18.68 0.77
C GLU A 17 18.19 -17.72 0.87
N LEU A 18 17.53 -17.66 2.03
CA LEU A 18 16.41 -16.74 2.26
C LEU A 18 16.84 -15.26 2.17
N LYS A 19 18.06 -14.93 2.62
CA LYS A 19 18.61 -13.58 2.48
C LYS A 19 18.88 -13.23 1.02
N MET A 20 19.49 -14.14 0.26
CA MET A 20 19.74 -13.94 -1.17
C MET A 20 18.43 -13.77 -1.94
N GLU A 21 17.42 -14.60 -1.65
CA GLU A 21 16.11 -14.50 -2.28
C GLU A 21 15.40 -13.17 -1.95
N ALA A 22 15.49 -12.71 -0.71
CA ALA A 22 14.94 -11.43 -0.28
C ALA A 22 15.60 -10.25 -1.03
N ALA A 23 16.93 -10.29 -1.18
CA ALA A 23 17.69 -9.28 -1.92
C ALA A 23 17.30 -9.25 -3.41
N GLN A 24 17.24 -10.41 -4.06
CA GLN A 24 16.82 -10.51 -5.48
C GLN A 24 15.40 -9.96 -5.69
N LYS A 25 14.48 -10.23 -4.77
CA LYS A 25 13.09 -9.78 -4.84
C LYS A 25 12.88 -8.34 -4.33
N ARG A 26 13.94 -7.64 -3.91
CA ARG A 26 13.87 -6.30 -3.30
C ARG A 26 12.82 -6.23 -2.20
N SER A 27 12.77 -7.26 -1.35
CA SER A 27 11.77 -7.42 -0.29
C SER A 27 12.41 -7.87 1.01
N SER A 28 11.65 -7.89 2.10
CA SER A 28 12.17 -8.38 3.39
C SER A 28 12.11 -9.89 3.48
N MET A 29 13.05 -10.49 4.22
CA MET A 29 13.06 -11.93 4.51
C MET A 29 11.73 -12.39 5.15
N ALA A 30 11.15 -11.58 6.03
CA ALA A 30 9.84 -11.87 6.62
C ALA A 30 8.70 -11.87 5.59
N ASP A 31 8.77 -11.04 4.54
CA ASP A 31 7.80 -11.06 3.44
C ASP A 31 7.96 -12.31 2.56
N VAL A 32 9.21 -12.71 2.27
CA VAL A 32 9.51 -13.97 1.56
C VAL A 32 8.96 -15.18 2.33
N ILE A 33 9.24 -15.28 3.62
CA ILE A 33 8.76 -16.38 4.47
C ILE A 33 7.23 -16.40 4.51
N ARG A 34 6.58 -15.25 4.72
CA ARG A 34 5.11 -15.17 4.74
C ARG A 34 4.49 -15.59 3.41
N LYS A 35 5.09 -15.21 2.27
CA LYS A 35 4.64 -15.64 0.94
C LYS A 35 4.78 -17.14 0.73
N LYS A 36 5.87 -17.75 1.22
CA LYS A 36 6.10 -19.20 1.14
C LYS A 36 5.14 -20.00 2.03
N VAL A 37 4.87 -19.52 3.25
CA VAL A 37 4.00 -20.21 4.23
C VAL A 37 2.51 -19.96 3.99
N ALA A 38 2.15 -18.91 3.24
CA ALA A 38 0.76 -18.63 2.89
C ALA A 38 0.17 -19.75 2.01
N THR A 39 -0.58 -20.68 2.62
CA THR A 39 -1.25 -21.82 1.96
C THR A 39 -2.43 -21.42 1.07
N LYS A 40 -2.92 -20.19 1.19
CA LYS A 40 -3.90 -19.62 0.27
C LYS A 40 -3.29 -18.40 -0.40
N LYS A 41 -3.46 -18.29 -1.73
CA LYS A 41 -3.36 -16.98 -2.41
C LYS A 41 -4.24 -16.04 -1.59
N LEU A 42 -3.64 -15.02 -0.97
CA LEU A 42 -4.38 -13.90 -0.43
C LEU A 42 -5.13 -13.33 -1.64
N VAL A 43 -6.38 -13.75 -1.81
CA VAL A 43 -7.28 -13.12 -2.75
C VAL A 43 -7.30 -11.69 -2.28
N LYS A 44 -6.59 -10.80 -2.98
CA LYS A 44 -6.70 -9.37 -2.77
C LYS A 44 -8.21 -9.15 -2.78
N LYS A 45 -8.81 -8.85 -1.61
CA LYS A 45 -10.20 -8.39 -1.58
C LYS A 45 -10.20 -7.32 -2.66
N ARG A 46 -10.92 -7.56 -3.76
CA ARG A 46 -10.99 -6.58 -4.83
C ARG A 46 -11.43 -5.32 -4.09
N LYS A 47 -10.53 -4.33 -3.99
CA LYS A 47 -10.90 -3.05 -3.39
C LYS A 47 -12.16 -2.68 -4.15
N ASN A 48 -13.25 -2.42 -3.43
CA ASN A 48 -14.51 -2.12 -4.08
C ASN A 48 -14.30 -0.77 -4.76
N VAL A 49 -13.82 -0.79 -6.00
CA VAL A 49 -13.40 0.40 -6.75
C VAL A 49 -14.57 1.36 -6.84
N ASN A 50 -15.79 0.83 -6.98
CA ASN A 50 -17.01 1.61 -7.00
C ASN A 50 -17.23 2.37 -5.68
N LYS A 51 -16.92 1.76 -4.53
CA LYS A 51 -17.00 2.45 -3.23
C LYS A 51 -15.98 3.58 -3.16
N LEU A 52 -14.74 3.33 -3.58
CA LEU A 52 -13.68 4.34 -3.60
C LEU A 52 -14.04 5.52 -4.52
N LEU A 53 -14.52 5.23 -5.74
CA LEU A 53 -14.95 6.26 -6.68
C LEU A 53 -16.11 7.09 -6.13
N LYS A 54 -17.05 6.46 -5.42
CA LYS A 54 -18.16 7.16 -4.77
C LYS A 54 -17.67 8.10 -3.65
N GLU A 55 -16.76 7.63 -2.80
CA GLU A 55 -16.14 8.45 -1.75
C GLU A 55 -15.38 9.64 -2.37
N MET A 56 -14.66 9.44 -3.48
CA MET A 56 -13.97 10.52 -4.19
C MET A 56 -14.95 11.55 -4.79
N ASP A 57 -16.07 11.11 -5.35
CA ASP A 57 -17.10 11.98 -5.92
C ASP A 57 -17.80 12.81 -4.84
N GLU A 58 -18.07 12.23 -3.67
CA GLU A 58 -18.60 12.94 -2.51
C GLU A 58 -17.64 14.04 -2.02
N ILE A 59 -16.33 13.74 -1.95
CA ILE A 59 -15.30 14.72 -1.60
C ILE A 59 -15.24 15.84 -2.64
N ALA A 60 -15.26 15.50 -3.94
CA ALA A 60 -15.22 16.49 -5.02
C ALA A 60 -16.43 17.45 -4.96
N LYS A 61 -17.63 16.93 -4.70
CA LYS A 61 -18.84 17.73 -4.50
C LYS A 61 -18.72 18.67 -3.30
N GLU A 62 -18.16 18.18 -2.19
CA GLU A 62 -17.95 19.00 -1.00
C GLU A 62 -16.96 20.13 -1.25
N ILE A 63 -15.84 19.84 -1.91
CA ILE A 63 -14.83 20.84 -2.28
C ILE A 63 -15.44 21.91 -3.19
N SER A 64 -16.22 21.49 -4.21
CA SER A 64 -16.88 22.40 -5.14
C SER A 64 -17.94 23.27 -4.45
N ARG A 65 -18.64 22.73 -3.45
CA ARG A 65 -19.61 23.46 -2.63
C ARG A 65 -18.92 24.53 -1.77
N GLN A 66 -17.80 24.19 -1.15
CA GLN A 66 -17.05 25.12 -0.28
C GLN A 66 -16.30 26.18 -1.07
N ASN A 67 -15.86 25.88 -2.30
CA ASN A 67 -15.05 26.76 -3.14
C ASN A 67 -15.70 26.98 -4.52
N PRO A 68 -16.85 27.68 -4.59
CA PRO A 68 -17.53 27.92 -5.86
C PRO A 68 -16.68 28.81 -6.77
N GLY A 69 -16.56 28.43 -8.05
CA GLY A 69 -15.84 29.20 -9.07
C GLY A 69 -14.31 29.13 -8.99
N VAL A 70 -13.74 28.37 -8.05
CA VAL A 70 -12.29 28.22 -7.90
C VAL A 70 -11.84 26.92 -8.56
N SER A 71 -10.94 27.02 -9.54
CA SER A 71 -10.19 25.88 -10.06
C SER A 71 -9.13 25.49 -9.04
N LEU A 72 -9.37 24.40 -8.28
CA LEU A 72 -8.44 23.92 -7.26
C LEU A 72 -7.06 23.60 -7.87
N SER A 73 -7.04 23.11 -9.11
CA SER A 73 -5.81 22.80 -9.85
C SER A 73 -4.96 24.04 -10.08
N GLU A 74 -5.56 25.15 -10.50
CA GLU A 74 -4.85 26.43 -10.71
C GLU A 74 -4.26 26.96 -9.40
N LYS A 75 -5.04 26.92 -8.32
CA LYS A 75 -4.56 27.36 -7.00
C LYS A 75 -3.41 26.50 -6.45
N LEU A 76 -3.45 25.19 -6.67
CA LEU A 76 -2.34 24.29 -6.30
C LEU A 76 -1.07 24.56 -7.11
N ILE A 77 -1.21 24.99 -8.36
CA ILE A 77 -0.09 25.40 -9.21
C ILE A 77 0.50 26.73 -8.71
N GLU A 78 -0.33 27.73 -8.43
CA GLU A 78 0.12 29.01 -7.86
C GLU A 78 0.90 28.81 -6.55
N MET A 79 0.34 28.07 -5.59
CA MET A 79 0.99 27.78 -4.30
C MET A 79 2.34 27.07 -4.44
N ARG A 80 2.55 26.32 -5.53
CA ARG A 80 3.82 25.64 -5.81
C ARG A 80 4.89 26.61 -6.28
N TYR A 81 4.52 27.63 -7.04
CA TYR A 81 5.45 28.63 -7.57
C TYR A 81 5.70 29.79 -6.60
N GLU A 82 4.88 29.92 -5.56
CA GLU A 82 5.09 30.83 -4.42
C GLU A 82 6.01 30.27 -3.32
N GLN A 83 6.43 29.00 -3.41
CA GLN A 83 7.44 28.38 -2.54
C GLN A 83 8.86 28.58 -3.08
#